data_AF-A0A964F1D2-F1
#
_entry.id   AF-A0A964F1D2-F1
#
_cell.length_a   1.000
_cell.length_b   1.000
_cell.length_c   1.000
_cell.angle_alpha   90.00
_cell.angle_beta   90.00
_cell.angle_gamma   90.00
#
_symmetry.space_group_name_H-M   'P 1'
#
loop_
_entity.id
_entity.type
_entity.pdbx_description
1 polymer ?
#
loop_
_entity_poly.entity_id
_entity_poly.type
_entity_poly.pdbx_seq_one_letter_code
_entity_poly.pdbx_strand_id
1 'polypeptide(L)'
;MSADDPWGERRDAIRARVLRARAYRERLDRAEVSSQAELAQVEGLTPARVSQLLALLKLNPQILAELEDEEVEGPLPSEPALRRIAGVRPPEEQRYRFRRLCREAGAAKPSQHRPRPESGVRRRGLQHLFDQARRWQEALDRGEARSLAEIGRQEGITGSRVAQVVMLLHLHPDIIARMDVPAGERPKGITSRQLRSLARVGDVEEQLRRFDEMVVAGRRSAGAHDSRSTTPQTQSLGSIPYRQLLVDPGVPNSS
;
A
#
# COMPACT_ATOMS: atom_id res chain seq x y z
N MET A 1 18.56 -24.85 -2.31
CA MET A 1 17.49 -24.39 -3.22
C MET A 1 17.98 -24.63 -4.63
N SER A 2 17.38 -25.60 -5.33
CA SER A 2 17.80 -25.95 -6.70
C SER A 2 17.43 -24.84 -7.67
N ALA A 3 18.35 -24.45 -8.55
CA ALA A 3 18.15 -23.42 -9.57
C ALA A 3 17.12 -23.82 -10.66
N ASP A 4 16.55 -25.03 -10.58
CA ASP A 4 15.74 -25.66 -11.61
C ASP A 4 14.24 -25.70 -11.31
N ASP A 5 13.77 -25.04 -10.24
CA ASP A 5 12.33 -24.90 -9.98
C ASP A 5 11.81 -23.53 -10.45
N PRO A 6 11.35 -23.41 -11.71
CA PRO A 6 10.89 -22.14 -12.26
C PRO A 6 9.61 -21.62 -11.59
N TRP A 7 8.99 -22.40 -10.69
CA TRP A 7 7.73 -22.06 -10.04
C TRP A 7 7.91 -21.74 -8.55
N GLY A 8 9.07 -22.02 -7.95
CA GLY A 8 9.33 -21.89 -6.51
C GLY A 8 8.98 -20.51 -5.96
N GLU A 9 9.51 -19.44 -6.57
CA GLU A 9 9.21 -18.06 -6.15
C GLU A 9 7.72 -17.73 -6.18
N ARG A 10 7.00 -18.23 -7.19
CA ARG A 10 5.56 -18.03 -7.30
C ARG A 10 4.84 -18.77 -6.18
N ARG A 11 5.24 -20.02 -5.89
CA ARG A 11 4.62 -20.82 -4.82
C ARG A 11 4.83 -20.15 -3.47
N ASP A 12 6.04 -19.74 -3.16
CA ASP A 12 6.37 -19.04 -1.91
C ASP A 12 5.58 -17.74 -1.78
N ALA A 13 5.47 -16.97 -2.87
CA ALA A 13 4.67 -15.76 -2.86
C ALA A 13 3.18 -16.02 -2.66
N ILE A 14 2.63 -17.13 -3.16
CA ILE A 14 1.22 -17.49 -2.96
C ILE A 14 1.02 -18.00 -1.52
N ARG A 15 1.88 -18.90 -1.03
CA ARG A 15 1.88 -19.40 0.35
C ARG A 15 1.91 -18.25 1.36
N ALA A 16 2.86 -17.33 1.21
CA ALA A 16 2.98 -16.15 2.07
C ALA A 16 1.71 -15.28 2.10
N ARG A 17 0.96 -15.20 0.99
CA ARG A 17 -0.31 -14.46 0.93
C ARG A 17 -1.44 -15.21 1.64
N VAL A 18 -1.51 -16.53 1.51
CA VAL A 18 -2.51 -17.36 2.21
C VAL A 18 -2.27 -17.34 3.72
N LEU A 19 -1.04 -17.56 4.16
CA LEU A 19 -0.67 -17.47 5.58
C LEU A 19 -0.98 -16.09 6.17
N ARG A 20 -0.65 -15.02 5.44
CA ARG A 20 -1.00 -13.65 5.85
C ARG A 20 -2.51 -13.44 5.94
N ALA A 21 -3.29 -13.98 5.00
CA ALA A 21 -4.74 -13.90 5.07
C ALA A 21 -5.29 -14.61 6.32
N ARG A 22 -4.74 -15.76 6.71
CA ARG A 22 -5.10 -16.45 7.97
C ARG A 22 -4.78 -15.61 9.18
N ALA A 23 -3.57 -15.06 9.27
CA ALA A 23 -3.19 -14.17 10.36
C ALA A 23 -4.13 -12.96 10.47
N TYR A 24 -4.55 -12.38 9.33
CA TYR A 24 -5.53 -11.29 9.35
C TYR A 24 -6.89 -11.72 9.85
N ARG A 25 -7.36 -12.91 9.45
CA ARG A 25 -8.61 -13.48 9.94
C ARG A 25 -8.55 -13.72 11.44
N GLU A 26 -7.49 -14.33 11.93
CA GLU A 26 -7.27 -14.60 13.36
C GLU A 26 -7.29 -13.32 14.20
N ARG A 27 -6.62 -12.26 13.77
CA ARG A 27 -6.62 -10.95 14.44
C ARG A 27 -8.01 -10.31 14.50
N LEU A 28 -8.78 -10.43 13.42
CA LEU A 28 -10.17 -9.95 13.36
C LEU A 28 -11.06 -10.77 14.30
N ASP A 29 -10.90 -12.09 14.30
CA ASP A 29 -11.71 -13.00 15.11
C ASP A 29 -11.40 -12.87 16.61
N ARG A 30 -10.15 -12.53 16.96
CA ARG A 30 -9.72 -12.18 18.33
C ARG A 30 -10.02 -10.73 18.74
N ALA A 31 -10.60 -9.93 17.84
CA ALA A 31 -10.83 -8.49 18.04
C ALA A 31 -9.56 -7.69 18.40
N GLU A 32 -8.36 -8.15 18.01
CA GLU A 32 -7.11 -7.37 18.12
C GLU A 32 -7.13 -6.14 17.20
N VAL A 33 -7.95 -6.20 16.16
CA VAL A 33 -8.31 -5.09 15.29
C VAL A 33 -9.82 -5.05 15.15
N SER A 34 -10.40 -3.86 15.16
CA SER A 34 -11.85 -3.64 15.09
C SER A 34 -12.42 -3.86 13.69
N SER A 35 -11.60 -3.74 12.64
CA SER A 35 -12.06 -3.80 11.25
C SER A 35 -10.96 -4.11 10.24
N GLN A 36 -11.38 -4.46 9.01
CA GLN A 36 -10.44 -4.58 7.87
C GLN A 36 -9.77 -3.24 7.53
N ALA A 37 -10.42 -2.10 7.81
CA ALA A 37 -9.87 -0.78 7.54
C ALA A 37 -8.72 -0.46 8.50
N GLU A 38 -8.88 -0.78 9.78
CA GLU A 38 -7.81 -0.69 10.77
C GLU A 38 -6.66 -1.64 10.41
N LEU A 39 -6.98 -2.89 10.04
CA LEU A 39 -5.97 -3.84 9.61
C LEU A 39 -5.20 -3.34 8.37
N ALA A 40 -5.87 -2.67 7.44
CA ALA A 40 -5.21 -2.03 6.29
C ALA A 40 -4.25 -0.92 6.73
N GLN A 41 -4.65 -0.07 7.68
CA GLN A 41 -3.79 0.99 8.23
C GLN A 41 -2.55 0.42 8.93
N VAL A 42 -2.74 -0.55 9.83
CA VAL A 42 -1.64 -1.21 10.57
C VAL A 42 -0.64 -1.87 9.62
N GLU A 43 -1.14 -2.52 8.57
CA GLU A 43 -0.30 -3.23 7.60
C GLU A 43 0.29 -2.32 6.50
N GLY A 44 -0.13 -1.05 6.45
CA GLY A 44 0.24 -0.11 5.39
C GLY A 44 -0.25 -0.56 4.01
N LEU A 45 -1.42 -1.20 3.97
CA LEU A 45 -2.09 -1.68 2.76
C LEU A 45 -3.33 -0.84 2.47
N THR A 46 -3.87 -0.98 1.25
CA THR A 46 -5.21 -0.45 0.96
C THR A 46 -6.28 -1.39 1.52
N PRO A 47 -7.45 -0.89 1.93
CA PRO A 47 -8.57 -1.74 2.36
C PRO A 47 -8.94 -2.79 1.31
N ALA A 48 -8.95 -2.40 0.03
CA ALA A 48 -9.19 -3.31 -1.07
C ALA A 48 -8.19 -4.48 -1.12
N ARG A 49 -6.91 -4.24 -0.81
CA ARG A 49 -5.90 -5.29 -0.79
C ARG A 49 -6.12 -6.26 0.38
N VAL A 50 -6.50 -5.77 1.55
CA VAL A 50 -6.88 -6.61 2.70
C VAL A 50 -8.07 -7.50 2.32
N SER A 51 -9.13 -6.92 1.74
CA SER A 51 -10.29 -7.69 1.29
C SER A 51 -9.94 -8.74 0.23
N GLN A 52 -9.02 -8.44 -0.69
CA GLN A 52 -8.52 -9.40 -1.68
C GLN A 52 -7.81 -10.60 -1.03
N LEU A 53 -6.94 -10.35 -0.04
CA LEU A 53 -6.24 -11.42 0.68
C LEU A 53 -7.23 -12.29 1.47
N LEU A 54 -8.15 -11.67 2.21
CA LEU A 54 -9.19 -12.38 2.95
C LEU A 54 -10.14 -13.18 2.03
N ALA A 55 -10.33 -12.75 0.79
CA ALA A 55 -11.12 -13.50 -0.19
C ALA A 55 -10.49 -14.85 -0.56
N LEU A 56 -9.17 -15.02 -0.43
CA LEU A 56 -8.52 -16.32 -0.66
C LEU A 56 -8.98 -17.38 0.33
N LEU A 57 -9.34 -17.00 1.55
CA LEU A 57 -9.84 -17.94 2.56
C LEU A 57 -11.22 -18.52 2.24
N LYS A 58 -11.87 -18.05 1.17
CA LYS A 58 -13.12 -18.64 0.65
C LYS A 58 -12.89 -19.82 -0.29
N LEU A 59 -11.62 -20.14 -0.58
CA LEU A 59 -11.24 -21.34 -1.33
C LEU A 59 -11.60 -22.61 -0.55
N ASN A 60 -11.84 -23.70 -1.29
CA ASN A 60 -12.02 -25.03 -0.72
C ASN A 60 -10.85 -25.36 0.24
N PRO A 61 -11.10 -25.91 1.44
CA PRO A 61 -10.06 -26.24 2.42
C PRO A 61 -8.92 -27.11 1.87
N GLN A 62 -9.20 -28.02 0.95
CA GLN A 62 -8.17 -28.86 0.33
C GLN A 62 -7.26 -28.04 -0.61
N ILE A 63 -7.80 -27.03 -1.30
CA ILE A 63 -6.99 -26.11 -2.09
C ILE A 63 -6.10 -25.29 -1.17
N LEU A 64 -6.63 -24.80 -0.04
CA LEU A 64 -5.83 -24.03 0.93
C LEU A 64 -4.69 -24.88 1.52
N ALA A 65 -4.97 -26.13 1.89
CA ALA A 65 -3.94 -27.06 2.35
C ALA A 65 -2.83 -27.24 1.29
N GLU A 66 -3.20 -27.45 0.03
CA GLU A 66 -2.23 -27.59 -1.07
C GLU A 66 -1.44 -26.30 -1.35
N LEU A 67 -2.04 -25.12 -1.17
CA LEU A 67 -1.34 -23.83 -1.32
C LEU A 67 -0.39 -23.53 -0.14
N GLU A 68 -0.63 -24.14 1.01
CA GLU A 68 0.18 -23.98 2.22
C GLU A 68 1.32 -24.99 2.28
N ASP A 69 1.12 -26.17 1.69
CA ASP A 69 2.10 -27.26 1.64
C ASP A 69 3.43 -26.80 1.01
N GLU A 70 4.52 -27.09 1.72
CA GLU A 70 5.89 -26.79 1.30
C GLU A 70 6.41 -27.79 0.27
N GLU A 71 5.89 -29.01 0.28
CA GLU A 71 6.31 -30.14 -0.55
C GLU A 71 5.57 -30.18 -1.89
N VAL A 72 4.52 -29.37 -2.08
CA VAL A 72 3.81 -29.32 -3.35
C VAL A 72 4.72 -28.80 -4.45
N GLU A 73 5.02 -29.71 -5.39
CA GLU A 73 5.76 -29.42 -6.60
C GLU A 73 4.84 -29.03 -7.76
N GLY A 74 5.38 -28.21 -8.66
CA GLY A 74 4.72 -27.87 -9.91
C GLY A 74 4.05 -26.50 -9.96
N PRO A 75 3.26 -26.25 -11.02
CA PRO A 75 2.75 -24.93 -11.34
C PRO A 75 1.54 -24.57 -10.47
N LEU A 76 1.62 -23.43 -9.80
CA LEU A 76 0.47 -22.82 -9.12
C LEU A 76 -0.13 -21.66 -9.94
N PRO A 77 -1.46 -21.51 -9.92
CA PRO A 77 -2.13 -20.36 -10.50
C PRO A 77 -1.76 -19.06 -9.78
N SER A 78 -1.89 -17.96 -10.50
CA SER A 78 -1.69 -16.63 -9.93
C SER A 78 -2.77 -16.29 -8.90
N GLU A 79 -2.46 -15.40 -7.95
CA GLU A 79 -3.41 -14.93 -6.93
C GLU A 79 -4.71 -14.36 -7.52
N PRO A 80 -4.69 -13.55 -8.61
CA PRO A 80 -5.93 -13.13 -9.27
C PRO A 80 -6.76 -14.30 -9.83
N ALA A 81 -6.13 -15.38 -10.30
CA ALA A 81 -6.84 -16.58 -10.76
C ALA A 81 -7.47 -17.35 -9.58
N LEU A 82 -6.75 -17.49 -8.46
CA LEU A 82 -7.27 -18.06 -7.23
C LEU A 82 -8.49 -17.28 -6.70
N ARG A 83 -8.44 -15.95 -6.70
CA ARG A 83 -9.59 -15.12 -6.27
C ARG A 83 -10.81 -15.30 -7.16
N ARG A 84 -10.64 -15.54 -8.47
CA ARG A 84 -11.77 -15.79 -9.38
C ARG A 84 -12.51 -17.08 -9.04
N ILE A 85 -11.82 -18.09 -8.52
CA ILE A 85 -12.45 -19.37 -8.14
C ILE A 85 -12.97 -19.39 -6.70
N ALA A 86 -12.45 -18.53 -5.81
CA ALA A 86 -12.85 -18.46 -4.41
C ALA A 86 -14.33 -18.09 -4.18
N GLY A 87 -14.99 -17.47 -5.16
CA GLY A 87 -16.43 -17.18 -5.11
C GLY A 87 -17.32 -18.27 -5.72
N VAL A 88 -16.75 -19.29 -6.35
CA VAL A 88 -17.50 -20.30 -7.10
C VAL A 88 -18.08 -21.33 -6.14
N ARG A 89 -19.34 -21.70 -6.37
CA ARG A 89 -20.02 -22.81 -5.68
C ARG A 89 -20.51 -23.81 -6.74
N PRO A 90 -20.45 -25.13 -6.49
CA PRO A 90 -20.08 -25.83 -5.25
C PRO A 90 -18.55 -25.97 -5.00
N PRO A 91 -18.11 -26.43 -3.80
CA PRO A 91 -16.67 -26.60 -3.48
C PRO A 91 -15.91 -27.54 -4.43
N GLU A 92 -16.58 -28.53 -5.02
CA GLU A 92 -15.96 -29.43 -6.01
C GLU A 92 -15.66 -28.72 -7.33
N GLU A 93 -16.51 -27.77 -7.74
CA GLU A 93 -16.27 -26.94 -8.91
C GLU A 93 -15.04 -26.04 -8.71
N GLN A 94 -14.80 -25.57 -7.47
CA GLN A 94 -13.55 -24.87 -7.16
C GLN A 94 -12.33 -25.76 -7.37
N ARG A 95 -12.36 -27.01 -6.89
CA ARG A 95 -11.27 -27.97 -7.05
C ARG A 95 -11.03 -28.29 -8.52
N TYR A 96 -12.09 -28.54 -9.28
CA TYR A 96 -12.01 -28.76 -10.72
C TYR A 96 -11.33 -27.58 -11.44
N ARG A 97 -11.78 -26.34 -11.18
CA ARG A 97 -11.19 -25.14 -11.77
C ARG A 97 -9.75 -24.91 -11.33
N PHE A 98 -9.43 -25.17 -10.06
CA PHE A 98 -8.08 -25.09 -9.55
C PHE A 98 -7.14 -26.04 -10.29
N ARG A 99 -7.50 -27.33 -10.39
CA ARG A 99 -6.72 -28.34 -11.14
C ARG A 99 -6.53 -27.96 -12.60
N ARG A 100 -7.58 -27.43 -13.24
CA ARG A 100 -7.50 -26.90 -14.61
C ARG A 100 -6.50 -25.75 -14.70
N LEU A 101 -6.55 -24.79 -13.78
CA LEU A 101 -5.63 -23.65 -13.77
C LEU A 101 -4.17 -24.07 -13.50
N CYS A 102 -3.93 -25.08 -12.65
CA CYS A 102 -2.58 -25.63 -12.47
C CYS A 102 -2.05 -26.23 -13.78
N ARG A 103 -2.87 -27.00 -14.51
CA ARG A 103 -2.49 -27.53 -15.85
C ARG A 103 -2.19 -26.42 -16.85
N GLU A 104 -3.06 -25.39 -16.91
CA GLU A 104 -2.85 -24.23 -17.79
C GLU A 104 -1.57 -23.46 -17.42
N ALA A 105 -1.27 -23.33 -16.12
CA ALA A 105 -0.05 -22.70 -15.64
C ALA A 105 1.21 -23.51 -15.97
N GLY A 106 1.13 -24.84 -15.96
CA GLY A 106 2.24 -25.72 -16.37
C GLY A 106 2.48 -25.76 -17.87
N ALA A 107 1.42 -25.63 -18.67
CA ALA A 107 1.51 -25.58 -20.13
C ALA A 107 2.06 -24.23 -20.63
N ALA A 108 1.87 -23.16 -19.88
CA ALA A 108 2.55 -21.90 -20.13
C ALA A 108 4.03 -22.05 -19.77
N LYS A 109 4.94 -21.84 -20.73
CA LYS A 109 6.38 -21.74 -20.42
C LYS A 109 6.54 -20.74 -19.26
N PRO A 110 7.27 -21.09 -18.18
CA PRO A 110 7.52 -20.13 -17.12
C PRO A 110 8.20 -18.93 -17.78
N SER A 111 7.48 -17.82 -17.86
CA SER A 111 8.04 -16.55 -18.29
C SER A 111 9.24 -16.33 -17.37
N GLN A 112 10.45 -16.33 -17.93
CA GLN A 112 11.70 -16.14 -17.21
C GLN A 112 11.53 -14.94 -16.27
N HIS A 113 11.27 -15.24 -15.00
CA HIS A 113 11.16 -14.24 -13.98
C HIS A 113 12.59 -13.76 -13.78
N ARG A 114 12.95 -12.61 -14.38
CA ARG A 114 14.12 -11.87 -13.94
C ARG A 114 13.92 -11.62 -12.45
N PRO A 115 14.92 -11.90 -11.59
CA PRO A 115 14.78 -11.82 -10.15
C PRO A 115 14.21 -10.46 -9.77
N ARG A 116 13.15 -10.50 -8.97
CA ARG A 116 12.66 -9.32 -8.26
C ARG A 116 13.85 -8.81 -7.43
N PRO A 117 14.29 -7.55 -7.59
CA PRO A 117 15.41 -7.05 -6.80
C PRO A 117 15.09 -7.25 -5.33
N GLU A 118 16.04 -7.88 -4.64
CA GLU A 118 15.97 -8.25 -3.24
C GLU A 118 15.44 -7.08 -2.42
N SER A 119 14.37 -7.32 -1.68
CA SER A 119 13.73 -6.33 -0.83
C SER A 119 14.58 -6.05 0.42
N GLY A 120 15.71 -5.39 0.24
CA GLY A 120 16.43 -4.69 1.30
C GLY A 120 15.81 -3.31 1.47
N VAL A 121 15.11 -3.11 2.59
CA VAL A 121 14.35 -1.89 2.95
C VAL A 121 13.15 -1.67 2.03
N ARG A 122 11.92 -1.80 2.56
CA ARG A 122 10.71 -1.35 1.84
C ARG A 122 10.92 0.13 1.49
N ARG A 123 11.28 0.46 0.25
CA ARG A 123 11.34 1.84 -0.29
C ARG A 123 9.91 2.40 -0.30
N ARG A 124 9.40 2.76 0.89
CA ARG A 124 8.06 3.33 1.11
C ARG A 124 8.10 4.78 0.64
N GLY A 125 7.65 5.08 -0.57
CA GLY A 125 7.54 6.47 -1.02
C GLY A 125 7.58 6.67 -2.53
N LEU A 126 7.73 7.93 -2.94
CA LEU A 126 7.87 8.34 -4.34
C LEU A 126 9.21 7.88 -4.96
N GLN A 127 10.26 7.67 -4.15
CA GLN A 127 11.55 7.11 -4.58
C GLN A 127 11.40 5.83 -5.41
N HIS A 128 10.58 4.88 -4.92
CA HIS A 128 10.30 3.65 -5.65
C HIS A 128 9.72 3.90 -7.05
N LEU A 129 8.93 4.97 -7.23
CA LEU A 129 8.40 5.32 -8.55
C LEU A 129 9.49 5.91 -9.45
N PHE A 130 10.43 6.71 -8.93
CA PHE A 130 11.56 7.22 -9.71
C PHE A 130 12.51 6.08 -10.13
N ASP A 131 12.76 5.12 -9.25
CA ASP A 131 13.54 3.93 -9.58
C ASP A 131 12.86 3.09 -10.67
N GLN A 132 11.56 2.86 -10.54
CA GLN A 132 10.78 2.17 -11.57
C GLN A 132 10.80 2.93 -12.89
N ALA A 133 10.63 4.25 -12.84
CA ALA A 133 10.63 5.09 -14.03
C ALA A 133 11.98 5.00 -14.77
N ARG A 134 13.11 5.13 -14.06
CA ARG A 134 14.46 4.98 -14.63
C ARG A 134 14.66 3.60 -15.24
N ARG A 135 14.34 2.53 -14.51
CA ARG A 135 14.46 1.14 -15.01
C ARG A 135 13.64 0.91 -16.29
N TRP A 136 12.42 1.44 -16.34
CA TRP A 136 11.57 1.30 -17.52
C TRP A 136 12.04 2.16 -18.68
N GLN A 137 12.56 3.36 -18.42
CA GLN A 137 13.18 4.20 -19.46
C GLN A 137 14.42 3.51 -20.03
N GLU A 138 15.33 3.01 -19.19
CA GLU A 138 16.51 2.25 -19.62
C GLU A 138 16.14 1.02 -20.47
N ALA A 139 15.07 0.31 -20.12
CA ALA A 139 14.59 -0.83 -20.90
C ALA A 139 14.10 -0.42 -22.30
N LEU A 140 13.51 0.77 -22.44
CA LEU A 140 13.15 1.32 -23.75
C LEU A 140 14.39 1.75 -24.52
N ASP A 141 15.31 2.47 -23.86
CA ASP A 141 16.52 3.02 -24.47
C ASP A 141 17.45 1.91 -24.98
N ARG A 142 17.53 0.78 -24.26
CA ARG A 142 18.28 -0.42 -24.66
C ARG A 142 17.52 -1.33 -25.64
N GLY A 143 16.27 -1.02 -25.96
CA GLY A 143 15.41 -1.86 -26.81
C GLY A 143 15.01 -3.21 -26.18
N GLU A 144 15.19 -3.40 -24.86
CA GLU A 144 14.70 -4.58 -24.12
C GLU A 144 13.16 -4.65 -24.10
N ALA A 145 12.50 -3.50 -24.29
CA ALA A 145 11.07 -3.41 -24.58
C ALA A 145 10.81 -2.44 -25.74
N ARG A 146 9.88 -2.81 -26.64
CA ARG A 146 9.52 -1.99 -27.81
C ARG A 146 8.49 -0.93 -27.51
N SER A 147 7.81 -1.00 -26.35
CA SER A 147 6.77 -0.05 -25.97
C SER A 147 6.44 -0.08 -24.48
N LEU A 148 5.83 0.99 -23.99
CA LEU A 148 5.25 1.07 -22.63
C LEU A 148 4.17 0.01 -22.38
N ALA A 149 3.44 -0.40 -23.44
CA ALA A 149 2.44 -1.46 -23.34
C ALA A 149 3.08 -2.83 -23.15
N GLU A 150 4.23 -3.08 -23.77
CA GLU A 150 5.02 -4.30 -23.57
C GLU A 150 5.58 -4.38 -22.15
N ILE A 151 6.13 -3.27 -21.65
CA ILE A 151 6.55 -3.14 -20.23
C ILE A 151 5.36 -3.39 -19.30
N GLY A 152 4.19 -2.83 -19.60
CA GLY A 152 2.98 -3.06 -18.80
C GLY A 152 2.62 -4.54 -18.72
N ARG A 153 2.64 -5.27 -19.84
CA ARG A 153 2.39 -6.72 -19.88
C ARG A 153 3.42 -7.50 -19.06
N GLN A 154 4.71 -7.16 -19.18
CA GLN A 154 5.79 -7.80 -18.42
C GLN A 154 5.63 -7.58 -16.90
N GLU A 155 5.19 -6.40 -16.49
CA GLU A 155 5.03 -5.99 -15.09
C GLU A 155 3.63 -6.31 -14.52
N GLY A 156 2.72 -6.86 -15.34
CA GLY A 156 1.35 -7.16 -14.93
C GLY A 156 0.48 -5.91 -14.64
N ILE A 157 0.80 -4.77 -15.24
CA ILE A 157 0.07 -3.49 -15.12
C ILE A 157 -0.32 -2.94 -16.49
N THR A 158 -1.16 -1.91 -16.53
CA THR A 158 -1.52 -1.29 -17.82
C THR A 158 -0.37 -0.44 -18.35
N GLY A 159 -0.21 -0.38 -19.68
CA GLY A 159 0.77 0.52 -20.30
C GLY A 159 0.55 2.00 -19.94
N SER A 160 -0.70 2.40 -19.71
CA SER A 160 -1.04 3.72 -19.18
C SER A 160 -0.43 3.97 -17.80
N ARG A 161 -0.42 2.95 -16.91
CA ARG A 161 0.22 3.07 -15.61
C ARG A 161 1.74 3.21 -15.73
N VAL A 162 2.38 2.48 -16.64
CA VAL A 162 3.81 2.61 -16.94
C VAL A 162 4.11 4.04 -17.42
N ALA A 163 3.34 4.53 -18.41
CA ALA A 163 3.48 5.88 -18.94
C ALA A 163 3.41 6.95 -17.84
N GLN A 164 2.45 6.83 -16.92
CA GLN A 164 2.29 7.77 -15.80
C GLN A 164 3.49 7.81 -14.85
N VAL A 165 4.23 6.71 -14.71
CA VAL A 165 5.40 6.61 -13.83
C VAL A 165 6.64 7.10 -14.58
N VAL A 166 6.85 6.66 -15.82
CA VAL A 166 7.96 7.15 -16.68
C VAL A 166 7.91 8.67 -16.85
N MET A 167 6.71 9.24 -17.01
CA MET A 167 6.50 10.69 -17.11
C MET A 167 7.06 11.48 -15.92
N LEU A 168 7.27 10.86 -14.74
CA LEU A 168 7.90 11.56 -13.61
C LEU A 168 9.34 11.99 -13.92
N LEU A 169 10.01 11.37 -14.88
CA LEU A 169 11.34 11.78 -15.33
C LEU A 169 11.33 13.08 -16.16
N HIS A 170 10.16 13.56 -16.56
CA HIS A 170 10.01 14.86 -17.25
C HIS A 170 9.94 16.04 -16.26
N LEU A 171 10.06 15.77 -14.96
CA LEU A 171 10.23 16.82 -13.96
C LEU A 171 11.63 17.45 -14.11
N HIS A 172 11.72 18.73 -13.75
CA HIS A 172 12.97 19.44 -13.66
C HIS A 172 13.91 18.71 -12.69
N PRO A 173 15.22 18.62 -12.99
CA PRO A 173 16.18 17.92 -12.14
C PRO A 173 16.13 18.34 -10.67
N ASP A 174 15.92 19.62 -10.38
CA ASP A 174 15.80 20.11 -8.99
C ASP A 174 14.57 19.56 -8.25
N ILE A 175 13.46 19.37 -8.97
CA ILE A 175 12.24 18.77 -8.40
C ILE A 175 12.49 17.29 -8.15
N ILE A 176 13.12 16.58 -9.09
CA ILE A 176 13.50 15.18 -8.91
C ILE A 176 14.42 15.05 -7.69
N ALA A 177 15.47 15.86 -7.60
CA ALA A 177 16.42 15.85 -6.48
C ALA A 177 15.74 16.06 -5.12
N ARG A 178 14.72 16.93 -5.05
CA ARG A 178 13.95 17.17 -3.80
C ARG A 178 12.93 16.09 -3.48
N MET A 179 12.52 15.28 -4.45
CA MET A 179 11.46 14.28 -4.30
C MET A 179 11.98 12.84 -4.28
N ASP A 180 13.18 12.61 -4.80
CA ASP A 180 13.90 11.34 -4.83
C ASP A 180 14.77 11.12 -3.58
N VAL A 181 14.29 11.63 -2.44
CA VAL A 181 14.89 11.49 -1.11
C VAL A 181 14.07 10.56 -0.21
N PRO A 182 14.64 10.03 0.88
CA PRO A 182 13.89 9.22 1.84
C PRO A 182 12.65 9.94 2.35
N ALA A 183 11.61 9.17 2.71
CA ALA A 183 10.30 9.72 3.03
C ALA A 183 10.27 10.76 4.16
N GLY A 184 11.25 10.72 5.07
CA GLY A 184 11.40 11.67 6.19
C GLY A 184 11.96 13.05 5.79
N GLU A 185 12.68 13.13 4.67
CA GLU A 185 13.35 14.35 4.18
C GLU A 185 12.55 15.07 3.10
N ARG A 186 11.56 14.37 2.53
CA ARG A 186 10.74 14.88 1.43
C ARG A 186 9.79 16.00 1.89
N PRO A 187 9.52 17.00 1.03
CA PRO A 187 8.44 17.94 1.26
C PRO A 187 7.09 17.25 1.57
N LYS A 188 6.48 17.61 2.70
CA LYS A 188 5.19 17.08 3.14
C LYS A 188 4.04 17.59 2.26
N GLY A 189 2.96 16.82 2.16
CA GLY A 189 1.75 17.23 1.45
C GLY A 189 1.79 17.08 -0.07
N ILE A 190 2.90 16.61 -0.64
CA ILE A 190 3.03 16.39 -2.09
C ILE A 190 2.75 14.94 -2.46
N THR A 191 1.77 14.75 -3.33
CA THR A 191 1.30 13.45 -3.82
C THR A 191 1.86 13.10 -5.19
N SER A 192 1.86 11.80 -5.54
CA SER A 192 2.21 11.34 -6.89
C SER A 192 1.28 11.89 -7.98
N ARG A 193 0.05 12.27 -7.63
CA ARG A 193 -0.89 12.91 -8.57
C ARG A 193 -0.45 14.33 -8.91
N GLN A 194 -0.02 15.09 -7.92
CA GLN A 194 0.48 16.46 -8.11
C GLN A 194 1.77 16.48 -8.93
N LEU A 195 2.73 15.60 -8.62
CA LEU A 195 3.95 15.49 -9.40
C LEU A 195 3.69 15.12 -10.87
N ARG A 196 2.76 14.20 -11.13
CA ARG A 196 2.36 13.88 -12.52
C ARG A 196 1.67 15.03 -13.23
N SER A 197 1.01 15.93 -12.50
CA SER A 197 0.45 17.14 -13.08
C SER A 197 1.56 18.13 -13.44
N LEU A 198 2.58 18.27 -12.58
CA LEU A 198 3.75 19.11 -12.83
C LEU A 198 4.57 18.61 -14.03
N ALA A 199 4.79 17.30 -14.13
CA ALA A 199 5.55 16.69 -15.22
C ALA A 199 4.93 16.89 -16.63
N ARG A 200 3.68 17.38 -16.70
CA ARG A 200 3.01 17.75 -17.96
C ARG A 200 3.17 19.22 -18.32
N VAL A 201 3.65 20.03 -17.39
CA VAL A 201 4.02 21.43 -17.62
C VAL A 201 5.36 21.40 -18.34
N GLY A 202 5.39 21.80 -19.61
CA GLY A 202 6.60 21.85 -20.43
C GLY A 202 7.48 23.05 -20.15
N ASP A 203 6.93 24.11 -19.55
CA ASP A 203 7.70 25.28 -19.14
C ASP A 203 8.39 25.05 -17.79
N VAL A 204 9.70 25.26 -17.77
CA VAL A 204 10.55 24.94 -16.61
C VAL A 204 10.28 25.88 -15.44
N GLU A 205 10.19 27.18 -15.70
CA GLU A 205 9.96 28.19 -14.66
C GLU A 205 8.60 27.97 -13.99
N GLU A 206 7.56 27.72 -14.77
CA GLU A 206 6.23 27.41 -14.28
C GLU A 206 6.20 26.11 -13.47
N GLN A 207 6.98 25.11 -13.88
CA GLN A 207 7.06 23.84 -13.14
C GLN A 207 7.69 24.03 -11.76
N LEU A 208 8.77 24.80 -11.67
CA LEU A 208 9.44 25.15 -10.40
C LEU A 208 8.54 26.00 -9.51
N ARG A 209 7.93 27.05 -10.08
CA ARG A 209 7.00 27.96 -9.37
C ARG A 209 5.84 27.20 -8.74
N ARG A 210 5.16 26.34 -9.52
CA ARG A 210 4.06 25.51 -9.00
C ARG A 210 4.51 24.50 -7.96
N PHE A 211 5.72 23.95 -8.10
CA PHE A 211 6.27 23.03 -7.10
C PHE A 211 6.50 23.75 -5.77
N ASP A 212 7.08 24.94 -5.77
CA ASP A 212 7.29 25.72 -4.55
C ASP A 212 5.97 26.13 -3.89
N GLU A 213 4.94 26.50 -4.66
CA GLU A 213 3.59 26.71 -4.14
C GLU A 213 3.03 25.49 -3.40
N MET A 214 3.24 24.29 -3.97
CA MET A 214 2.83 23.03 -3.34
C MET A 214 3.59 22.78 -2.03
N VAL A 215 4.89 23.07 -2.00
CA VAL A 215 5.73 22.93 -0.78
C VAL A 215 5.24 23.88 0.31
N VAL A 216 4.94 25.14 -0.03
CA VAL A 216 4.41 26.13 0.92
C VAL A 216 3.03 25.72 1.44
N ALA A 217 2.13 25.30 0.55
CA ALA A 217 0.79 24.84 0.93
C ALA A 217 0.86 23.61 1.86
N GLY A 218 1.72 22.63 1.54
CA GLY A 218 1.91 21.43 2.36
C GLY A 218 2.42 21.71 3.77
N ARG A 219 3.28 22.74 3.94
CA ARG A 219 3.75 23.19 5.26
C ARG A 219 2.63 23.81 6.08
N ARG A 220 1.77 24.64 5.47
CA ARG A 220 0.63 25.28 6.15
C ARG A 220 -0.39 24.27 6.67
N SER A 221 -0.71 23.24 5.86
CA SER A 221 -1.62 22.17 6.27
C SER A 221 -1.04 21.27 7.38
N ALA A 222 0.28 21.09 7.42
CA ALA A 222 0.94 20.32 8.47
C ALA A 222 1.01 21.09 9.81
N GLY A 223 1.29 22.40 9.79
CA GLY A 223 1.34 23.24 10.99
C GLY A 223 -0.04 23.44 11.66
N ALA A 224 -1.12 23.51 10.88
CA ALA A 224 -2.48 23.63 11.42
C ALA A 224 -2.97 22.38 12.20
N HIS A 225 -2.31 21.23 12.00
CA HIS A 225 -2.64 19.98 12.68
C HIS A 225 -1.90 19.83 14.02
N ASP A 226 -0.80 20.55 14.21
CA ASP A 226 0.05 20.51 15.42
C ASP A 226 -0.48 21.46 16.51
N SER A 227 -1.14 22.55 16.12
CA SER A 227 -1.71 23.54 17.04
C SER A 227 -3.00 23.11 17.76
N ARG A 228 -3.52 21.90 17.54
CA ARG A 228 -4.72 21.37 18.24
C ARG A 228 -4.42 20.43 19.41
N SER A 229 -3.15 20.24 19.77
CA SER A 229 -2.75 19.36 20.89
C SER A 229 -2.35 20.09 22.18
N THR A 230 -2.52 21.42 22.25
CA THR A 230 -2.28 22.17 23.48
C THR A 230 -3.59 22.30 24.27
N THR A 231 -3.97 21.25 24.98
CA THR A 231 -4.99 21.35 26.03
C THR A 231 -4.43 22.27 27.13
N PRO A 232 -5.12 23.37 27.52
CA PRO A 232 -4.67 24.15 28.65
C PRO A 232 -4.80 23.30 29.92
N GLN A 233 -3.67 23.12 30.59
CA GLN A 233 -3.54 22.43 31.86
C GLN A 233 -4.31 23.22 32.91
N THR A 234 -5.55 22.81 33.22
CA THR A 234 -6.33 23.32 34.33
C THR A 234 -5.55 23.08 35.62
N GLN A 235 -5.03 24.16 36.21
CA GLN A 235 -4.41 24.11 37.53
C GLN A 235 -5.47 23.74 38.56
N SER A 236 -5.27 22.58 39.17
CA SER A 236 -5.98 22.08 40.33
C SER A 236 -5.67 23.00 41.52
N LEU A 237 -6.65 23.82 41.91
CA LEU A 237 -6.63 24.54 43.18
C LEU A 237 -7.05 23.58 44.29
N GLY A 238 -6.14 23.41 45.24
CA GLY A 238 -6.26 22.50 46.37
C GLY A 238 -7.48 22.79 47.24
N SER A 239 -8.10 21.68 47.65
CA SER A 239 -9.14 21.56 48.66
C SER A 239 -8.53 21.62 50.06
N ILE A 240 -8.93 22.55 50.94
CA ILE A 240 -9.05 22.39 52.41
C ILE A 240 -10.03 23.48 52.96
N PRO A 241 -10.60 23.38 54.19
CA PRO A 241 -11.87 22.74 54.53
C PRO A 241 -12.91 23.70 55.17
N TYR A 242 -14.11 23.16 55.40
CA TYR A 242 -15.18 23.72 56.23
C TYR A 242 -14.73 24.13 57.64
N ARG A 243 -15.08 25.36 58.06
CA ARG A 243 -15.36 25.67 59.47
C ARG A 243 -16.44 26.75 59.60
N GLN A 244 -17.41 26.44 60.45
CA GLN A 244 -18.61 27.20 60.84
C GLN A 244 -18.30 28.59 61.40
N LEU A 245 -19.24 29.51 61.22
CA LEU A 245 -19.84 30.46 62.20
C LEU A 245 -20.96 31.22 61.44
N LEU A 246 -22.24 30.83 61.54
CA LEU A 246 -23.25 31.41 62.43
C LEU A 246 -23.12 32.94 62.57
N VAL A 247 -24.05 33.70 61.97
CA VAL A 247 -24.96 34.69 62.59
C VAL A 247 -25.87 35.27 61.48
N ASP A 248 -27.16 34.95 61.55
CA ASP A 248 -28.31 35.74 61.05
C ASP A 248 -28.65 36.82 62.14
N PRO A 249 -29.50 37.86 61.95
CA PRO A 249 -30.39 38.16 60.81
C PRO A 249 -30.49 39.67 60.44
N GLY A 250 -31.23 40.01 59.36
CA GLY A 250 -31.59 41.42 59.08
C GLY A 250 -32.39 41.70 57.80
N VAL A 251 -33.66 41.31 57.79
CA VAL A 251 -34.76 41.96 57.02
C VAL A 251 -35.03 43.37 57.62
N PRO A 252 -35.68 44.40 57.01
CA PRO A 252 -36.44 44.57 55.74
C PRO A 252 -35.85 45.73 54.85
N ASN A 253 -36.34 46.16 53.69
CA ASN A 253 -37.68 46.70 53.42
C ASN A 253 -37.91 47.05 51.94
N SER A 254 -39.19 47.05 51.59
CA SER A 254 -39.82 47.39 50.32
C SER A 254 -39.51 48.82 49.82
N SER A 255 -39.48 48.98 48.50
CA SER A 255 -40.26 49.95 47.71
C SER A 255 -40.17 49.59 46.23
#